data_AF-A0A954B097-F1
#
_entry.id   AF-A0A954B097-F1
#
_cell.length_a   1.000
_cell.length_b   1.000
_cell.length_c   1.000
_cell.angle_alpha   90.00
_cell.angle_beta   90.00
_cell.angle_gamma   90.00
#
_symmetry.space_group_name_H-M   'P 1'
#
loop_
_entity.id
_entity.type
_entity.pdbx_description
1 polymer ?
#
loop_
_entity_poly.entity_id
_entity_poly.type
_entity_poly.pdbx_seq_one_letter_code
_entity_poly.pdbx_strand_id
1 'polypeptide(L)' 'MDVLGYLIPASLLLGGLGLAAFFWTLRSDQYDDPEGDSRRILSDEYDEHPKPDSPNDDRGGS' A
#
# COMPACT_ATOMS: atom_id res chain seq x y z
N MET A 1 -0.91 -21.80 43.40
CA MET A 1 0.20 -21.06 42.77
C MET A 1 0.36 -21.42 41.29
N ASP A 2 -0.64 -22.09 40.70
CA ASP A 2 -0.55 -22.69 39.36
C ASP A 2 -0.86 -21.70 38.25
N VAL A 3 -1.72 -20.71 38.50
CA VAL A 3 -2.10 -19.68 37.53
C VAL A 3 -0.90 -18.85 37.08
N LEU A 4 0.00 -18.43 37.98
CA LEU A 4 1.21 -17.70 37.57
C LEU A 4 2.09 -18.53 36.65
N GLY A 5 2.14 -19.86 36.84
CA GLY A 5 2.89 -20.78 35.99
C GLY A 5 2.42 -20.80 34.54
N TYR A 6 1.13 -20.52 34.29
CA TYR A 6 0.57 -20.39 32.93
C TYR A 6 0.62 -18.95 32.40
N LEU A 7 0.39 -17.97 33.27
CA LEU A 7 0.33 -16.56 32.86
C LEU A 7 1.69 -16.02 32.44
N ILE A 8 2.78 -16.40 33.12
CA ILE A 8 4.14 -15.95 32.75
C ILE A 8 4.50 -16.36 31.32
N PRO A 9 4.44 -17.65 30.92
CA PRO A 9 4.77 -18.04 29.55
C PRO A 9 3.75 -17.50 28.54
N ALA A 10 2.46 -17.42 28.88
CA ALA A 10 1.46 -16.80 28.00
C ALA A 10 1.78 -15.33 27.72
N SER A 11 2.21 -14.57 28.73
CA SER A 11 2.58 -13.15 28.60
C SER A 11 3.82 -12.97 27.75
N LEU A 12 4.84 -13.82 27.95
CA LEU A 12 6.07 -13.81 27.15
C LEU A 12 5.79 -14.15 25.68
N LEU A 13 4.92 -15.13 25.42
CA LEU A 13 4.49 -15.46 24.07
C LEU A 13 3.71 -14.29 23.44
N LEU A 14 2.76 -13.69 24.16
CA LEU A 14 1.99 -12.55 23.64
C LEU A 14 2.90 -11.35 23.33
N GLY A 15 3.82 -11.04 24.23
CA GLY A 15 4.80 -9.98 24.04
C GLY A 15 5.76 -10.27 22.88
N GLY A 16 6.24 -11.51 22.76
CA GLY A 16 7.10 -11.95 21.67
C GLY A 16 6.41 -11.91 20.31
N LEU A 17 5.16 -12.35 20.23
CA LEU A 17 4.34 -12.26 19.02
C LEU A 17 4.09 -10.81 18.61
N GLY A 18 3.75 -9.94 19.57
CA GLY A 18 3.58 -8.51 19.30
C GLY A 18 4.86 -7.86 18.79
N LEU A 19 6.00 -8.20 19.38
CA LEU A 19 7.30 -7.69 18.95
C LEU A 19 7.68 -8.20 17.56
N ALA A 20 7.47 -9.48 17.28
CA ALA A 20 7.70 -10.08 15.97
C ALA A 20 6.81 -9.44 14.89
N ALA A 21 5.53 -9.22 15.20
CA ALA A 21 4.61 -8.51 14.31
C ALA A 21 5.07 -7.07 14.06
N PHE A 22 5.50 -6.35 15.09
CA PHE A 22 6.03 -4.98 14.96
C PHE A 22 7.27 -4.92 14.06
N PHE A 23 8.22 -5.83 14.24
CA PHE A 23 9.39 -5.93 13.35
C PHE A 23 9.01 -6.34 11.93
N TRP A 24 8.02 -7.22 11.77
CA TRP A 24 7.49 -7.58 10.46
C TRP A 24 6.84 -6.37 9.78
N THR A 25 6.07 -5.53 10.48
CA THR A 25 5.50 -4.30 9.88
C THR A 25 6.55 -3.27 9.50
N LEU A 26 7.65 -3.15 10.24
CA LEU A 26 8.75 -2.25 9.90
C LEU A 26 9.57 -2.77 8.72
N ARG A 27 9.70 -4.10 8.59
CA ARG A 27 10.44 -4.76 7.51
C ARG A 27 9.61 -4.92 6.24
N SER A 28 8.30 -5.06 6.38
CA SER A 28 7.37 -5.02 5.27
C SER A 28 7.44 -3.62 4.69
N ASP A 29 8.21 -3.53 3.62
CA ASP A 29 8.43 -2.45 2.68
C ASP A 29 7.12 -1.97 2.00
N GLN A 30 6.00 -1.97 2.73
CA GLN A 30 4.72 -1.39 2.34
C GLN A 30 4.81 0.13 2.15
N TYR A 31 6.02 0.71 2.27
CA TYR A 31 6.35 2.09 2.00
C TYR A 31 7.12 2.32 0.71
N ASP A 32 7.37 1.29 -0.11
CA ASP A 32 8.01 1.47 -1.41
C ASP A 32 7.00 1.96 -2.49
N ASP A 33 5.69 1.95 -2.21
CA ASP A 33 4.63 2.43 -3.12
C ASP A 33 3.49 3.35 -2.56
N PRO A 34 3.43 3.80 -1.28
CA PRO A 34 2.48 4.86 -0.89
C PRO A 34 2.88 6.25 -1.44
N GLU A 35 4.13 6.45 -1.83
CA GLU A 35 4.60 7.67 -2.53
C GLU A 35 4.26 7.69 -4.03
N GLY A 36 4.02 6.52 -4.64
CA GLY A 36 3.61 6.40 -6.04
C GLY A 36 2.15 6.81 -6.24
N ASP A 37 1.26 6.34 -5.37
CA ASP A 37 -0.18 6.67 -5.42
C ASP A 37 -0.48 8.11 -4.96
N SER A 38 0.26 8.63 -3.97
CA SER A 38 0.15 10.03 -3.55
C SER A 38 0.71 11.03 -4.58
N ARG A 39 1.67 10.63 -5.41
CA ARG A 39 2.12 11.44 -6.57
C ARG A 39 1.11 11.52 -7.69
N ARG A 40 0.22 10.53 -7.83
CA ARG A 40 -0.84 10.53 -8.85
C ARG A 40 -2.07 11.34 -8.45
N ILE A 41 -2.36 11.45 -7.16
CA ILE A 41 -3.51 12.23 -6.67
C ILE A 41 -3.24 13.74 -6.59
N LEU A 42 -1.96 14.15 -6.64
CA LEU A 42 -1.54 15.56 -6.62
C LEU A 42 -0.88 16.02 -7.94
N SER A 43 -0.84 15.15 -8.96
CA SER A 43 -0.37 15.51 -10.30
C SER A 43 -1.54 15.95 -11.17
N ASP A 44 -1.63 17.25 -11.46
CA ASP A 44 -2.61 17.83 -12.41
C ASP A 44 -2.40 17.36 -13.87
N GLU A 45 -1.33 16.60 -14.14
CA GLU A 45 -0.91 16.16 -15.48
C GLU A 45 -1.93 15.23 -16.19
N TYR A 46 -2.86 14.63 -15.43
CA TYR A 46 -3.91 13.75 -15.98
C TYR A 46 -5.31 14.37 -16.06
N ASP A 47 -5.51 15.59 -15.55
CA ASP A 47 -6.79 16.31 -15.64
C ASP A 47 -6.90 17.16 -16.93
N GLU A 48 -5.77 17.49 -17.57
CA GLU A 48 -5.74 18.56 -18.57
C GLU A 48 -6.00 18.17 -20.02
N HIS A 49 -6.07 16.89 -20.40
CA HIS A 49 -6.40 16.54 -21.79
C HIS A 49 -7.32 15.31 -21.92
N PRO A 50 -8.61 15.50 -22.28
CA PRO A 50 -9.35 14.41 -22.91
C PRO A 50 -8.59 14.00 -24.19
N LYS A 51 -8.55 12.69 -24.49
CA LYS A 51 -7.90 12.17 -25.71
C LYS A 51 -8.32 13.04 -26.90
N PRO A 52 -7.37 13.57 -27.69
CA PRO A 52 -7.73 14.37 -28.85
C PRO A 52 -8.57 13.49 -29.79
N ASP A 53 -9.74 14.00 -30.15
CA ASP A 53 -10.55 13.43 -31.23
C ASP A 53 -9.64 13.34 -32.45
N SER A 54 -9.30 12.12 -32.86
CA SER A 54 -8.41 11.90 -33.99
C SER A 54 -9.03 12.54 -35.24
N PRO A 55 -8.38 13.53 -35.88
CA PRO A 55 -9.01 14.32 -36.95
C PRO A 55 -8.91 13.64 -38.31
N ASN A 56 -9.06 12.31 -38.38
CA ASN A 56 -8.71 11.58 -39.60
C ASN A 56 -9.67 10.43 -39.95
N ASP A 57 -10.98 10.70 -39.92
CA ASP A 57 -11.99 9.87 -40.61
C ASP A 57 -12.59 10.56 -41.86
N ASP A 58 -11.87 11.54 -42.43
CA ASP A 58 -12.32 12.30 -43.61
C ASP A 58 -11.69 11.83 -44.94
N ARG A 59 -10.96 10.71 -45.00
CA ARG A 59 -10.42 10.21 -46.29
C ARG A 59 -10.39 8.69 -46.44
N GLY A 60 -11.50 8.16 -46.92
CA GLY A 60 -11.55 6.98 -47.77
C GLY A 60 -13.00 6.76 -48.23
N GLY A 61 -13.37 6.84 -49.50
CA GLY A 61 -12.68 7.05 -50.75
C GLY A 61 -13.78 7.07 -51.83
N SER A 62 -13.49 7.77 -52.92
CA SER A 62 -14.09 7.66 -54.28
C SER A 62 -15.33 6.78 -54.46
#